data_AF-A0A5D3BGR1-F1
#
_entry.id   AF-A0A5D3BGR1-F1
#
_cell.length_a   1.000
_cell.length_b   1.000
_cell.length_c   1.000
_cell.angle_alpha   90.00
_cell.angle_beta   90.00
_cell.angle_gamma   90.00
#
_symmetry.space_group_name_H-M   'P 1'
#
loop_
_entity.id
_entity.type
_entity.pdbx_description
1 polymer ?
#
loop_
_entity_poly.entity_id
_entity_poly.type
_entity_poly.pdbx_seq_one_letter_code
_entity_poly.pdbx_strand_id
1 'polypeptide(L)'
;MYRVRKIPSLVDLCVNKAIDNIRFLGDVGETDIHLLERILPHCTVDQLMHVEKSSEGRDLTPVTDKLWKKFYERQFGKESTTTVIERMRQKRVAFRWIQLYEAKMQDIEKNESKAADRIKQSYLKENARKQSRQIQICSKVPPSSNKRSFGGSGYGYNVANTKNKILKKAKIEVLQSQEMKNIKAWRRNAVQKSSDIPSTKKPMFPGRESASTSKNTSTHMAKRW
;
A
#
# COMPACT_ATOMS: atom_id res chain seq x y z
N MET A 1 -11.73 16.73 -68.70
CA MET A 1 -13.12 16.47 -68.31
C MET A 1 -13.59 17.57 -67.38
N TYR A 2 -14.40 18.52 -67.87
CA TYR A 2 -14.96 19.57 -67.02
C TYR A 2 -16.07 18.97 -66.14
N ARG A 3 -15.91 19.00 -64.81
CA ARG A 3 -17.01 18.71 -63.89
C ARG A 3 -18.03 19.84 -64.06
N VAL A 4 -19.22 19.51 -64.58
CA VAL A 4 -20.36 20.42 -64.57
C VAL A 4 -20.66 20.75 -63.11
N ARG A 5 -20.37 21.98 -62.69
CA ARG A 5 -20.69 22.46 -61.34
C ARG A 5 -22.20 22.63 -61.29
N LYS A 6 -22.90 21.69 -60.65
CA LYS A 6 -24.31 21.88 -60.30
C LYS A 6 -24.39 23.10 -59.37
N ILE A 7 -25.28 24.04 -59.69
CA ILE A 7 -25.55 25.17 -58.82
C ILE A 7 -26.15 24.58 -57.53
N PRO A 8 -25.53 24.80 -56.36
CA PRO A 8 -26.02 24.23 -55.11
C PRO A 8 -27.40 24.81 -54.80
N SER A 9 -28.29 23.97 -54.30
CA SER A 9 -29.58 24.44 -53.80
C SER A 9 -29.39 25.31 -52.55
N LEU A 10 -30.40 26.10 -52.19
CA LEU A 10 -30.39 26.86 -50.94
C LEU A 10 -30.15 25.94 -49.73
N VAL A 11 -30.77 24.75 -49.74
CA VAL A 11 -30.58 23.74 -48.68
C VAL A 11 -29.12 23.30 -48.61
N ASP A 12 -28.48 23.03 -49.74
CA ASP A 12 -27.07 22.60 -49.77
C ASP A 12 -26.14 23.70 -49.25
N LEU A 13 -26.43 24.97 -49.57
CA LEU A 13 -25.68 26.11 -49.04
C LEU A 13 -25.82 26.21 -47.51
N CYS A 14 -27.04 26.06 -46.98
CA CYS A 14 -27.28 26.07 -45.54
C CYS A 14 -26.61 24.89 -44.82
N VAL A 15 -26.67 23.69 -45.39
CA VAL A 15 -26.00 22.49 -44.85
C VAL A 15 -24.49 22.69 -44.83
N ASN A 16 -23.90 23.18 -45.92
CA ASN A 16 -22.46 23.47 -45.97
C ASN A 16 -22.06 24.52 -44.94
N LYS A 17 -22.87 25.59 -44.79
CA LYS A 17 -22.62 26.61 -43.78
C LYS A 17 -22.72 26.06 -42.36
N ALA A 18 -23.67 25.15 -42.11
CA ALA A 18 -23.79 24.46 -40.83
C ALA A 18 -22.56 23.56 -40.58
N ILE A 19 -22.08 22.85 -41.61
CA ILE A 19 -20.86 22.04 -41.55
C ILE A 19 -19.63 22.90 -41.20
N ASP A 20 -19.50 24.08 -41.81
CA ASP A 20 -18.39 25.00 -41.51
C ASP A 20 -18.44 25.53 -40.07
N ASN A 21 -19.64 25.58 -39.47
CA ASN A 21 -19.89 26.15 -38.15
C ASN A 21 -20.33 25.10 -37.11
N ILE A 22 -19.95 23.82 -37.29
CA ILE A 22 -20.34 22.72 -36.39
C ILE A 22 -19.97 23.00 -34.93
N ARG A 23 -18.89 23.74 -34.68
CA ARG A 23 -18.45 24.09 -33.33
C ARG A 23 -19.50 24.84 -32.49
N PHE A 24 -20.46 25.47 -33.14
CA PHE A 24 -21.54 26.23 -32.51
C PHE A 24 -22.87 25.48 -32.53
N LEU A 25 -22.91 24.24 -33.04
CA LEU A 25 -24.10 23.40 -32.94
C LEU A 25 -24.26 22.93 -31.49
N GLY A 26 -25.40 23.29 -30.90
CA GLY A 26 -25.82 22.85 -29.56
C GLY A 26 -27.04 21.95 -29.67
N ASP A 27 -28.21 22.49 -29.32
CA ASP A 27 -29.49 21.79 -29.45
C ASP A 27 -29.95 21.71 -30.93
N VAL A 28 -30.21 20.49 -31.40
CA VAL A 28 -30.73 20.19 -32.75
C VAL A 28 -32.06 19.44 -32.70
N GLY A 29 -32.74 19.41 -31.56
CA GLY A 29 -34.00 18.69 -31.36
C GLY A 29 -35.09 19.05 -32.36
N GLU A 30 -35.19 20.32 -32.73
CA GLU A 30 -36.23 20.80 -33.67
C GLU A 30 -35.88 20.60 -35.16
N THR A 31 -34.65 20.20 -35.48
CA THR A 31 -34.19 20.12 -36.87
C THR A 31 -34.60 18.79 -37.54
N ASP A 32 -34.84 18.81 -38.84
CA ASP A 32 -35.20 17.61 -39.60
C ASP A 32 -34.08 16.54 -39.62
N ILE A 33 -34.48 15.27 -39.46
CA ILE A 33 -33.59 14.09 -39.40
C ILE A 33 -32.74 13.98 -40.67
N HIS A 34 -33.32 14.31 -41.83
CA HIS A 34 -32.63 14.25 -43.11
C HIS A 34 -31.49 15.27 -43.23
N LEU A 35 -31.62 16.43 -42.59
CA LEU A 35 -30.54 17.44 -42.52
C LEU A 35 -29.47 17.00 -41.53
N LEU A 36 -29.87 16.45 -40.39
CA LEU A 36 -28.96 15.89 -39.40
C LEU A 36 -28.11 14.76 -39.98
N GLU A 37 -28.69 13.88 -40.80
CA GLU A 37 -27.95 12.79 -41.46
C GLU A 37 -26.85 13.31 -42.41
N ARG A 38 -26.97 14.55 -42.91
CA ARG A 38 -25.94 15.20 -43.73
C ARG A 38 -24.91 15.96 -42.91
N ILE A 39 -25.31 16.62 -41.82
CA ILE A 39 -24.43 17.50 -41.04
C ILE A 39 -23.64 16.70 -39.98
N LEU A 40 -24.31 15.83 -39.22
CA LEU A 40 -23.74 15.11 -38.08
C LEU A 40 -22.54 14.19 -38.43
N PRO A 41 -22.44 13.55 -39.62
CA PRO A 41 -21.26 12.77 -39.99
C PRO A 41 -19.95 13.55 -39.99
N HIS A 42 -20.01 14.88 -40.13
CA HIS A 42 -18.84 15.76 -40.14
C HIS A 42 -18.42 16.22 -38.74
N CYS A 43 -19.20 15.91 -37.70
CA CYS A 43 -18.89 16.28 -36.32
C CYS A 43 -17.69 15.50 -35.78
N THR A 44 -16.95 16.11 -34.87
CA THR A 44 -16.02 15.38 -33.99
C THR A 44 -16.80 14.63 -32.91
N VAL A 45 -16.11 13.71 -32.21
CA VAL A 45 -16.73 12.92 -31.14
C VAL A 45 -17.23 13.83 -30.02
N ASP A 46 -16.43 14.82 -29.61
CA ASP A 46 -16.79 15.75 -28.53
C ASP A 46 -17.98 16.63 -28.92
N GLN A 47 -18.04 17.07 -30.18
CA GLN A 47 -19.16 17.84 -30.71
C GLN A 47 -20.44 17.01 -30.73
N LEU A 48 -20.37 15.77 -31.23
CA LEU A 48 -21.53 14.89 -31.25
C LEU A 48 -22.02 14.57 -29.83
N MET A 49 -21.11 14.38 -28.88
CA MET A 49 -21.44 14.21 -27.46
C MET A 49 -22.10 15.44 -26.87
N HIS A 50 -21.63 16.64 -27.22
CA HIS A 50 -22.22 17.90 -26.77
C HIS A 50 -23.64 18.09 -27.32
N VAL A 51 -23.84 17.80 -28.61
CA VAL A 51 -25.14 17.89 -29.28
C VAL A 51 -26.15 16.93 -28.63
N GLU A 52 -25.77 15.68 -28.37
CA GLU A 52 -26.66 14.70 -27.72
C GLU A 52 -27.00 15.12 -26.28
N LYS A 53 -26.07 15.73 -25.54
CA LYS A 53 -26.32 16.24 -24.18
C LYS A 53 -27.17 17.52 -24.16
N SER A 54 -27.09 18.33 -25.22
CA SER A 54 -27.80 19.61 -25.30
C SER A 54 -29.20 19.48 -25.91
N SER A 55 -29.43 18.43 -26.69
CA SER A 55 -30.73 18.17 -27.34
C SER A 55 -31.66 17.40 -26.39
N GLU A 56 -32.22 18.10 -25.40
CA GLU A 56 -33.19 17.53 -24.48
C GLU A 56 -34.57 17.44 -25.15
N GLY A 57 -35.14 16.23 -25.25
CA GLY A 57 -36.54 16.04 -25.67
C GLY A 57 -36.78 15.30 -26.99
N ARG A 58 -35.74 15.01 -27.80
CA ARG A 58 -35.86 14.19 -29.02
C ARG A 58 -34.83 13.08 -29.09
N ASP A 59 -35.28 11.87 -29.42
CA ASP A 59 -34.39 10.74 -29.66
C ASP A 59 -33.66 10.90 -31.00
N LEU A 60 -32.39 11.32 -30.96
CA LEU A 60 -31.49 11.37 -32.11
C LEU A 60 -30.88 10.00 -32.47
N THR A 61 -31.20 8.97 -31.68
CA THR A 61 -30.67 7.60 -31.76
C THR A 61 -30.65 7.01 -33.18
N PRO A 62 -31.66 7.18 -34.04
CA PRO A 62 -31.65 6.58 -35.39
C PRO A 62 -30.48 7.04 -36.27
N VAL A 63 -30.01 8.28 -36.08
CA VAL A 63 -28.88 8.87 -36.83
C VAL A 63 -27.60 8.71 -36.04
N THR A 64 -27.63 9.01 -34.73
CA THR A 64 -26.43 9.10 -33.91
C THR A 64 -25.85 7.74 -33.58
N ASP A 65 -26.66 6.68 -33.41
CA ASP A 65 -26.16 5.35 -33.06
C ASP A 65 -25.25 4.74 -34.14
N LYS A 66 -25.58 4.96 -35.41
CA LYS A 66 -24.72 4.59 -36.56
C LYS A 66 -23.40 5.36 -36.56
N LEU A 67 -23.43 6.64 -36.19
CA LEU A 67 -22.24 7.48 -36.10
C LEU A 67 -21.35 7.06 -34.93
N TRP A 68 -21.94 6.82 -33.76
CA TRP A 68 -21.24 6.32 -32.58
C TRP A 68 -20.54 4.98 -32.85
N LYS A 69 -21.18 4.06 -33.57
CA LYS A 69 -20.52 2.82 -34.01
C LYS A 69 -19.29 3.09 -34.87
N LYS A 70 -19.37 4.00 -35.84
CA LYS A 70 -18.23 4.39 -36.70
C LYS A 70 -17.11 5.07 -35.89
N PHE A 71 -17.46 5.93 -34.94
CA PHE A 71 -16.48 6.58 -34.07
C PHE A 71 -15.78 5.59 -33.14
N TYR A 72 -16.52 4.63 -32.59
CA TYR A 72 -15.98 3.56 -31.76
C TYR A 72 -14.99 2.71 -32.57
N GLU A 73 -15.36 2.30 -33.79
CA GLU A 73 -14.47 1.56 -34.71
C GLU A 73 -13.21 2.36 -35.05
N ARG A 74 -13.34 3.68 -35.28
CA ARG A 74 -12.21 4.55 -35.61
C ARG A 74 -11.25 4.77 -34.45
N GLN A 75 -11.74 4.87 -33.22
CA GLN A 75 -10.89 5.11 -32.05
C GLN A 75 -10.30 3.82 -31.45
N PHE A 76 -11.10 2.76 -31.34
CA PHE A 76 -10.68 1.53 -30.65
C PHE A 76 -10.40 0.38 -31.62
N GLY A 77 -10.62 0.56 -32.91
CA GLY A 77 -10.43 -0.45 -33.94
C GLY A 77 -11.62 -1.39 -34.14
N LYS A 78 -11.52 -2.21 -35.19
CA LYS A 78 -12.58 -3.15 -35.59
C LYS A 78 -12.73 -4.31 -34.62
N GLU A 79 -11.62 -4.83 -34.10
CA GLU A 79 -11.58 -5.99 -33.20
C GLU A 79 -12.29 -5.73 -31.86
N SER A 80 -12.14 -4.52 -31.32
CA SER A 80 -12.84 -4.13 -30.10
C SER A 80 -14.34 -4.00 -30.35
N THR A 81 -14.73 -3.51 -31.53
CA THR A 81 -16.14 -3.37 -31.95
C THR A 81 -16.79 -4.75 -32.10
N THR A 82 -16.13 -5.69 -32.77
CA THR A 82 -16.64 -7.07 -32.92
C THR A 82 -16.76 -7.75 -31.56
N THR A 83 -15.77 -7.59 -30.68
CA THR A 83 -15.81 -8.12 -29.31
C THR A 83 -17.02 -7.59 -28.52
N VAL A 84 -17.33 -6.30 -28.65
CA VAL A 84 -18.49 -5.70 -27.97
C VAL A 84 -19.81 -6.26 -28.53
N ILE A 85 -19.93 -6.38 -29.85
CA ILE A 85 -21.11 -6.98 -30.52
C ILE A 85 -21.30 -8.43 -30.09
N GLU A 86 -20.22 -9.22 -30.02
CA GLU A 86 -20.26 -10.60 -29.56
C GLU A 86 -20.72 -10.70 -28.10
N ARG A 87 -20.19 -9.85 -27.21
CA ARG A 87 -20.60 -9.79 -25.80
C ARG A 87 -22.07 -9.44 -25.65
N MET A 88 -22.57 -8.50 -26.45
CA MET A 88 -24.00 -8.15 -26.49
C MET A 88 -24.85 -9.34 -26.91
N ARG A 89 -24.45 -10.03 -27.99
CA ARG A 89 -25.15 -11.20 -28.51
C ARG A 89 -25.18 -12.34 -27.48
N GLN A 90 -24.06 -12.58 -26.80
CA GLN A 90 -23.96 -13.60 -25.74
C GLN A 90 -24.88 -13.29 -24.56
N LYS A 91 -24.90 -12.04 -24.10
CA LYS A 91 -25.72 -11.60 -22.97
C LYS A 91 -27.18 -11.32 -23.33
N ARG A 92 -27.52 -11.33 -24.63
CA ARG A 92 -28.83 -10.94 -25.17
C ARG A 92 -29.28 -9.54 -24.74
N VAL A 93 -28.35 -8.59 -24.63
CA VAL A 93 -28.65 -7.20 -24.29
C VAL A 93 -28.16 -6.29 -25.41
N ALA A 94 -28.98 -5.34 -25.80
CA ALA A 94 -28.61 -4.25 -26.69
C ALA A 94 -28.40 -2.98 -25.85
N PHE A 95 -27.23 -2.37 -25.96
CA PHE A 95 -26.94 -1.05 -25.39
C PHE A 95 -26.72 -0.05 -26.53
N ARG A 96 -26.99 1.23 -26.26
CA ARG A 96 -26.68 2.30 -27.20
C ARG A 96 -25.16 2.43 -27.36
N TRP A 97 -24.68 2.70 -28.57
CA TRP A 97 -23.23 2.82 -28.81
C TRP A 97 -22.58 3.96 -28.03
N ILE A 98 -23.32 5.03 -27.73
CA ILE A 98 -22.86 6.13 -26.88
C ILE A 98 -22.53 5.66 -25.45
N GLN A 99 -23.37 4.82 -24.85
CA GLN A 99 -23.16 4.31 -23.49
C GLN A 99 -21.92 3.43 -23.40
N LEU A 100 -21.69 2.62 -24.44
CA LEU A 100 -20.48 1.79 -24.55
C LEU A 100 -19.23 2.63 -24.68
N TYR A 101 -19.32 3.71 -25.46
CA TYR A 101 -18.22 4.63 -25.66
C TYR A 101 -17.86 5.33 -24.34
N GLU A 102 -18.84 5.87 -23.63
CA GLU A 102 -18.63 6.51 -22.32
C GLU A 102 -18.05 5.53 -21.29
N ALA A 103 -18.61 4.32 -21.18
CA ALA A 103 -18.10 3.29 -20.28
C ALA A 103 -16.64 2.93 -20.61
N LYS A 104 -16.31 2.80 -21.91
CA LYS A 104 -14.96 2.49 -22.36
C LYS A 104 -13.97 3.61 -22.06
N MET A 105 -14.37 4.86 -22.24
CA MET A 105 -13.57 6.04 -21.88
C MET A 105 -13.28 6.08 -20.37
N GLN A 106 -14.30 5.85 -19.53
CA GLN A 106 -14.11 5.78 -18.07
C GLN A 106 -13.16 4.64 -17.66
N ASP A 107 -13.22 3.49 -18.34
CA ASP A 107 -12.30 2.39 -18.06
C ASP A 107 -10.85 2.74 -18.41
N ILE A 108 -10.64 3.46 -19.51
CA ILE A 108 -9.31 3.94 -19.92
C ILE A 108 -8.78 4.94 -18.89
N GLU A 109 -9.56 5.96 -18.53
CA GLU A 109 -9.18 6.97 -17.53
C GLU A 109 -8.86 6.34 -16.16
N LYS A 110 -9.65 5.35 -15.73
CA LYS A 110 -9.37 4.57 -14.51
C LYS A 110 -8.07 3.79 -14.60
N ASN A 111 -7.73 3.25 -15.78
CA ASN A 111 -6.49 2.52 -15.97
C ASN A 111 -5.28 3.45 -16.02
N GLU A 112 -5.42 4.61 -16.65
CA GLU A 112 -4.41 5.66 -16.70
C GLU A 112 -4.12 6.23 -15.30
N SER A 113 -5.16 6.56 -14.53
CA SER A 113 -5.00 7.05 -13.15
C SER A 113 -4.32 6.01 -12.25
N LYS A 114 -4.72 4.73 -12.32
CA LYS A 114 -4.04 3.64 -11.60
C LYS A 114 -2.56 3.50 -12.01
N ALA A 115 -2.26 3.63 -13.29
CA ALA A 115 -0.89 3.57 -13.79
C ALA A 115 -0.05 4.77 -13.29
N ALA A 116 -0.61 5.97 -13.32
CA ALA A 116 0.01 7.18 -12.81
C ALA A 116 0.26 7.09 -11.30
N ASP A 117 -0.71 6.60 -10.53
CA ASP A 117 -0.57 6.37 -9.09
C ASP A 117 0.53 5.35 -8.80
N ARG A 118 0.59 4.24 -9.55
CA ARG A 118 1.67 3.24 -9.41
C ARG A 118 3.05 3.86 -9.62
N ILE A 119 3.18 4.74 -10.61
CA ILE A 119 4.43 5.46 -10.89
C ILE A 119 4.76 6.41 -9.74
N LYS A 120 3.79 7.21 -9.28
CA LYS A 120 3.94 8.13 -8.14
C LYS A 120 4.38 7.42 -6.87
N GLN A 121 3.78 6.27 -6.55
CA GLN A 121 4.16 5.46 -5.40
C GLN A 121 5.60 4.93 -5.50
N SER A 122 6.03 4.54 -6.70
CA SER A 122 7.41 4.10 -6.94
C SER A 122 8.42 5.21 -6.69
N TYR A 123 8.14 6.45 -7.12
CA TYR A 123 8.98 7.62 -6.83
C TYR A 123 9.03 7.96 -5.34
N LEU A 124 7.88 7.95 -4.65
CA LEU A 124 7.83 8.19 -3.20
C LEU A 124 8.65 7.15 -2.43
N LYS A 125 8.55 5.88 -2.81
CA LYS A 125 9.31 4.78 -2.21
C LYS A 125 10.80 4.94 -2.42
N GLU A 126 11.23 5.28 -3.63
CA GLU A 126 12.65 5.48 -3.93
C GLU A 126 13.20 6.74 -3.26
N ASN A 127 12.41 7.82 -3.18
CA ASN A 127 12.79 9.01 -2.43
C ASN A 127 12.94 8.70 -0.93
N ALA A 128 11.99 7.98 -0.32
CA ALA A 128 12.09 7.55 1.08
C ALA A 128 13.34 6.68 1.33
N ARG A 129 13.68 5.78 0.40
CA ARG A 129 14.92 4.98 0.46
C ARG A 129 16.19 5.84 0.38
N LYS A 130 16.18 6.90 -0.42
CA LYS A 130 17.30 7.86 -0.49
C LYS A 130 17.41 8.67 0.80
N GLN A 131 16.29 9.19 1.30
CA GLN A 131 16.21 9.95 2.56
C GLN A 131 16.65 9.12 3.77
N SER A 132 16.30 7.83 3.82
CA SER A 132 16.74 6.94 4.91
C SER A 132 18.25 6.67 4.89
N ARG A 133 18.92 6.81 3.73
CA ARG A 133 20.37 6.67 3.58
C ARG A 133 21.11 8.00 3.75
N GLN A 134 20.39 9.12 3.74
CA GLN A 134 20.98 10.43 3.89
C GLN A 134 21.42 10.64 5.33
N ILE A 135 22.64 11.16 5.52
CA ILE A 135 23.18 11.52 6.82
C ILE A 135 22.31 12.63 7.40
N GLN A 136 21.55 12.30 8.45
CA GLN A 136 20.82 13.28 9.24
C GLN A 136 21.82 14.05 10.10
N ILE A 137 22.09 15.31 9.76
CA ILE A 137 22.89 16.19 10.61
C ILE A 137 22.09 16.42 11.88
N CYS A 138 22.52 15.85 13.00
CA CYS A 138 21.95 16.16 14.30
C CYS A 138 22.18 17.64 14.61
N SER A 139 21.16 18.47 14.41
CA SER A 139 21.13 19.88 14.83
C SER A 139 21.00 20.05 16.34
N LYS A 140 20.81 18.94 17.07
CA LYS A 140 21.00 18.92 18.52
C LYS A 140 22.46 19.22 18.79
N VAL A 141 22.72 20.48 19.14
CA VAL A 141 23.90 20.83 19.95
C VAL A 141 23.92 19.80 21.08
N PRO A 142 24.99 19.00 21.22
CA PRO A 142 25.09 18.09 22.36
C PRO A 142 24.79 18.92 23.60
N PRO A 143 23.92 18.45 24.52
CA PRO A 143 23.42 19.27 25.61
C PRO A 143 24.60 20.01 26.24
N SER A 144 24.56 21.35 26.18
CA SER A 144 25.53 22.28 26.77
C SER A 144 25.39 22.23 28.29
N SER A 145 25.57 21.03 28.84
CA SER A 145 25.63 20.75 30.24
C SER A 145 27.10 20.46 30.50
N ASN A 146 27.81 21.55 30.79
CA ASN A 146 29.04 21.51 31.57
C ASN A 146 28.83 20.58 32.78
N LYS A 147 29.30 19.33 32.67
CA LYS A 147 29.99 18.57 33.72
C LYS A 147 30.37 17.17 33.22
N ARG A 148 31.68 17.00 33.09
CA ARG A 148 32.42 15.74 33.07
C ARG A 148 31.83 14.71 34.07
N SER A 149 31.71 13.46 33.64
CA SER A 149 31.99 12.31 34.50
C SER A 149 32.73 11.25 33.68
N PHE A 150 34.05 11.46 33.55
CA PHE A 150 34.95 10.37 33.20
C PHE A 150 35.07 9.50 34.47
N GLY A 151 34.16 8.55 34.63
CA GLY A 151 34.13 7.60 35.75
C GLY A 151 32.91 7.72 36.67
N GLY A 152 31.97 6.78 36.54
CA GLY A 152 30.83 6.60 37.44
C GLY A 152 29.53 7.15 36.85
N SER A 153 28.38 6.47 36.90
CA SER A 153 27.93 5.40 37.77
C SER A 153 26.86 4.63 37.00
N GLY A 154 27.14 3.37 36.66
CA GLY A 154 26.17 2.46 36.06
C GLY A 154 26.27 1.13 36.78
N TYR A 155 25.30 0.87 37.68
CA TYR A 155 25.04 -0.42 38.33
C TYR A 155 26.27 -1.33 38.50
N GLY A 156 27.28 -0.82 39.20
CA GLY A 156 28.55 -1.52 39.41
C GLY A 156 28.61 -2.07 40.83
N TYR A 157 28.86 -3.38 40.94
CA TYR A 157 29.22 -4.00 42.21
C TYR A 157 30.35 -3.19 42.89
N ASN A 158 30.18 -2.81 44.16
CA ASN A 158 31.16 -2.02 44.90
C ASN A 158 32.47 -2.82 45.10
N VAL A 159 33.42 -2.61 44.19
CA VAL A 159 34.77 -3.22 44.21
C VAL A 159 35.83 -2.15 44.50
N ALA A 160 35.52 -1.27 45.47
CA ALA A 160 36.36 -0.11 45.81
C ALA A 160 37.64 -0.47 46.58
N ASN A 161 37.67 -1.59 47.32
CA ASN A 161 38.76 -1.90 48.25
C ASN A 161 39.91 -2.77 47.69
N THR A 162 39.90 -3.14 46.40
CA THR A 162 40.98 -3.96 45.81
C THR A 162 41.90 -3.10 44.94
N LYS A 163 43.19 -3.01 45.27
CA LYS A 163 44.13 -2.12 44.55
C LYS A 163 44.54 -2.66 43.16
N ASN A 164 44.47 -3.97 42.90
CA ASN A 164 44.95 -4.58 41.64
C ASN A 164 43.82 -4.86 40.61
N LYS A 165 44.06 -4.51 39.34
CA LYS A 165 43.11 -4.64 38.21
C LYS A 165 42.61 -6.07 37.98
N ILE A 166 43.49 -7.06 38.12
CA ILE A 166 43.16 -8.50 37.96
C ILE A 166 42.17 -8.93 39.05
N LEU A 167 42.45 -8.59 40.32
CA LEU A 167 41.58 -8.91 41.45
C LEU A 167 40.22 -8.19 41.35
N LYS A 168 40.18 -6.96 40.82
CA LYS A 168 38.93 -6.27 40.54
C LYS A 168 38.08 -7.05 39.53
N LYS A 169 38.68 -7.51 38.43
CA LYS A 169 37.98 -8.27 37.39
C LYS A 169 37.46 -9.60 37.94
N ALA A 170 38.31 -10.38 38.62
CA ALA A 170 37.92 -11.65 39.22
C ALA A 170 36.76 -11.49 40.21
N LYS A 171 36.78 -10.45 41.06
CA LYS A 171 35.70 -10.20 42.02
C LYS A 171 34.39 -9.80 41.35
N ILE A 172 34.44 -9.03 40.26
CA ILE A 172 33.25 -8.68 39.47
C ILE A 172 32.66 -9.94 38.82
N GLU A 173 33.51 -10.77 38.22
CA GLU A 173 33.10 -12.01 37.55
C GLU A 173 32.47 -13.01 38.52
N VAL A 174 33.03 -13.16 39.72
CA VAL A 174 32.43 -13.96 40.80
C VAL A 174 31.07 -13.39 41.23
N LEU A 175 30.93 -12.07 41.36
CA LEU A 175 29.65 -11.45 41.72
C LEU A 175 28.59 -11.55 40.63
N GLN A 176 29.01 -11.65 39.36
CA GLN A 176 28.17 -11.83 38.19
C GLN A 176 27.90 -13.31 37.85
N SER A 177 28.58 -14.25 38.50
CA SER A 177 28.46 -15.68 38.23
C SER A 177 27.05 -16.20 38.51
N GLN A 178 26.67 -17.28 37.82
CA GLN A 178 25.37 -17.92 37.99
C GLN A 178 25.20 -18.48 39.41
N GLU A 179 26.28 -18.95 40.03
CA GLU A 179 26.30 -19.44 41.40
C GLU A 179 25.91 -18.35 42.40
N MET A 180 26.47 -17.14 42.26
CA MET A 180 26.11 -16.01 43.12
C MET A 180 24.67 -15.54 42.91
N LYS A 181 24.14 -15.63 41.69
CA LYS A 181 22.72 -15.37 41.41
C LYS A 181 21.83 -16.41 42.09
N ASN A 182 22.22 -17.69 42.03
CA ASN A 182 21.51 -18.79 42.69
C ASN A 182 21.54 -18.60 44.22
N ILE A 183 22.69 -18.29 44.83
CA ILE A 183 22.80 -18.03 46.28
C ILE A 183 21.92 -16.85 46.70
N LYS A 184 21.89 -15.76 45.92
CA LYS A 184 21.01 -14.61 46.21
C LYS A 184 19.53 -14.98 46.10
N ALA A 185 19.16 -15.78 45.11
CA ALA A 185 17.79 -16.28 44.96
C ALA A 185 17.39 -17.18 46.15
N TRP A 186 18.28 -18.09 46.57
CA TRP A 186 18.08 -18.94 47.75
C TRP A 186 17.92 -18.12 49.04
N ARG A 187 18.75 -17.09 49.27
CA ARG A 187 18.60 -16.22 50.44
C ARG A 187 17.29 -15.42 50.39
N ARG A 188 16.87 -14.94 49.22
CA ARG A 188 15.61 -14.22 49.06
C ARG A 188 14.40 -15.11 49.37
N ASN A 189 14.44 -16.36 48.90
CA ASN A 189 13.39 -17.35 49.17
C ASN A 189 13.39 -17.82 50.64
N ALA A 190 14.56 -17.89 51.29
CA ALA A 190 14.67 -18.20 52.72
C ALA A 190 14.04 -17.11 53.61
N VAL A 191 14.18 -15.84 53.23
CA VAL A 191 13.56 -14.70 53.95
C VAL A 191 12.03 -14.68 53.77
N GLN A 192 11.53 -15.08 52.60
CA GLN A 192 10.08 -15.21 52.39
C GLN A 192 9.47 -16.41 53.12
N LYS A 193 10.26 -17.45 53.43
CA LYS A 193 9.78 -18.63 54.17
C LYS A 193 9.68 -18.40 55.69
N SER A 194 10.19 -17.28 56.20
CA SER A 194 10.10 -16.90 57.63
C SER A 194 8.93 -15.97 57.98
N SER A 195 8.05 -15.63 57.03
CA SER A 195 6.88 -14.78 57.29
C SER A 195 5.54 -15.52 57.37
N ASP A 196 5.52 -16.86 57.30
CA ASP A 196 4.30 -17.64 57.51
C ASP A 196 4.41 -18.45 58.80
N ILE A 197 3.98 -17.84 59.92
CA ILE A 197 3.68 -18.55 61.17
C ILE A 197 2.20 -18.92 61.14
N PRO A 198 1.87 -20.21 61.31
CA PRO A 198 0.82 -20.56 62.27
C PRO A 198 1.37 -21.42 63.40
N SER A 199 0.85 -21.10 64.59
CA SER A 199 1.19 -21.64 65.89
C SER A 199 0.65 -23.06 66.15
N THR A 200 1.32 -23.78 67.06
CA THR A 200 0.92 -25.03 67.77
C THR A 200 1.07 -26.34 66.97
N LYS A 201 1.60 -27.49 67.45
CA LYS A 201 1.92 -28.07 68.78
C LYS A 201 3.10 -29.08 68.65
N LYS A 202 3.82 -29.35 69.75
CA LYS A 202 4.67 -30.57 69.94
C LYS A 202 3.78 -31.80 70.28
N PRO A 203 4.22 -33.05 70.02
CA PRO A 203 4.97 -33.90 71.00
C PRO A 203 6.12 -34.72 70.34
N MET A 204 7.31 -34.90 70.95
CA MET A 204 7.77 -35.93 71.93
C MET A 204 8.09 -37.35 71.35
N PHE A 205 9.37 -37.58 71.00
CA PHE A 205 10.32 -38.75 71.14
C PHE A 205 9.86 -40.25 71.03
N PRO A 206 10.77 -41.28 70.91
CA PRO A 206 12.25 -41.32 70.72
C PRO A 206 12.80 -42.39 69.72
N GLY A 207 14.14 -42.46 69.54
CA GLY A 207 14.86 -43.70 69.18
C GLY A 207 15.97 -43.53 68.13
N ARG A 208 17.23 -43.25 68.50
CA ARG A 208 18.34 -44.17 68.83
C ARG A 208 19.23 -44.56 67.63
N GLU A 209 20.45 -44.03 67.69
CA GLU A 209 21.76 -44.61 67.35
C GLU A 209 22.06 -45.28 65.99
N SER A 210 23.23 -44.89 65.47
CA SER A 210 24.29 -45.74 64.90
C SER A 210 24.73 -45.43 63.47
N ALA A 211 26.04 -45.30 63.38
CA ALA A 211 26.85 -45.01 62.22
C ALA A 211 26.82 -46.14 61.19
N SER A 212 27.12 -45.82 59.92
CA SER A 212 27.95 -46.71 59.11
C SER A 212 28.66 -45.96 57.99
N THR A 213 29.97 -46.18 57.98
CA THR A 213 30.99 -45.82 57.00
C THR A 213 30.86 -46.52 55.64
N SER A 214 31.69 -46.03 54.70
CA SER A 214 32.27 -46.76 53.55
C SER A 214 31.42 -46.67 52.26
N LYS A 215 31.95 -46.47 51.04
CA LYS A 215 33.28 -46.62 50.46
C LYS A 215 33.42 -45.72 49.21
N ASN A 216 34.64 -45.24 48.98
CA ASN A 216 35.14 -44.84 47.66
C ASN A 216 35.13 -46.04 46.70
N THR A 217 34.77 -45.81 45.44
CA THR A 217 35.32 -46.58 44.32
C THR A 217 35.75 -45.65 43.20
N SER A 218 37.04 -45.72 42.95
CA SER A 218 37.83 -45.11 41.89
C SER A 218 37.58 -45.76 40.53
N THR A 219 38.00 -45.05 39.47
CA THR A 219 38.43 -45.54 38.13
C THR A 219 37.31 -46.06 37.21
N HIS A 220 37.28 -45.78 35.91
CA HIS A 220 38.38 -45.77 34.96
C HIS A 220 38.01 -44.96 33.69
N MET A 221 39.01 -44.34 33.07
CA MET A 221 38.92 -43.74 31.73
C MET A 221 38.84 -44.82 30.64
N ALA A 222 38.21 -44.50 29.51
CA ALA A 222 38.57 -45.06 28.22
C ALA A 222 38.47 -43.98 27.12
N LYS A 223 39.64 -43.52 26.67
CA LYS A 223 39.84 -43.10 25.27
C LYS A 223 39.63 -44.34 24.39
N ARG A 224 39.19 -44.16 23.14
CA ARG A 224 40.08 -44.13 21.94
C ARG A 224 39.26 -44.24 20.64
N TRP A 225 39.79 -43.55 19.62
CA TRP A 225 39.49 -43.51 18.18
C TRP A 225 38.26 -42.70 17.76
#